data_AF-A0A2E6ZJA6-F1
#
_entry.id   AF-A0A2E6ZJA6-F1
#
_cell.length_a   1.000
_cell.length_b   1.000
_cell.length_c   1.000
_cell.angle_alpha   90.00
_cell.angle_beta   90.00
_cell.angle_gamma   90.00
#
_symmetry.space_group_name_H-M   'P 1'
#
loop_
_entity.id
_entity.type
_entity.pdbx_description
1 polymer ?
#
loop_
_entity_poly.entity_id
_entity_poly.type
_entity_poly.pdbx_seq_one_letter_code
_entity_poly.pdbx_strand_id
1 'polypeptide(L)'
;MAYVSQEMKKELSGGIKAVLKKYGMKGTIAVDNHSSLVVNLKGGKLDLLSVAQKHNDKVAEQRGQQSYSIGDHLQVNNYYAEEWANEVGEPEVANFYGDLVKAMKAPTSRGEWFDKSDMMSDYFHVAYYIDINAGQWNKPYEYAPC
;
A
#
# COMPACT_ATOMS: atom_id res chain seq x y z
N MET A 1 16.54 0.22 -14.40
CA MET A 1 16.62 -0.65 -13.21
C MET A 1 16.08 0.12 -12.02
N ALA A 2 15.13 -0.49 -11.31
CA ALA A 2 14.59 0.03 -10.07
C ALA A 2 15.70 0.20 -9.03
N TYR A 3 15.77 1.37 -8.40
CA TYR A 3 16.72 1.62 -7.31
C TYR A 3 16.16 2.58 -6.27
N VAL A 4 16.23 2.16 -5.00
CA VAL A 4 15.90 2.97 -3.83
C VAL A 4 16.99 2.81 -2.76
N SER A 5 17.52 3.93 -2.29
CA SER A 5 18.52 3.96 -1.21
C SER A 5 17.88 4.21 0.16
N GLN A 6 18.65 3.94 1.22
CA GLN A 6 18.24 4.28 2.58
C GLN A 6 18.08 5.80 2.79
N GLU A 7 18.80 6.60 2.01
CA GLU A 7 18.68 8.06 2.03
C GLU A 7 17.34 8.50 1.44
N MET A 8 16.96 7.98 0.28
CA MET A 8 15.65 8.24 -0.34
C MET A 8 14.51 7.82 0.61
N LYS A 9 14.65 6.66 1.25
CA LYS A 9 13.70 6.24 2.29
C LYS A 9 13.58 7.27 3.40
N LYS A 10 14.68 7.88 3.85
CA LYS A 10 14.66 8.88 4.93
C LYS A 10 13.96 10.17 4.51
N GLU A 11 14.14 10.60 3.26
CA GLU A 11 13.42 11.74 2.67
C GLU A 11 11.91 11.47 2.63
N LEU A 12 11.50 10.32 2.08
CA LEU A 12 10.09 9.92 1.95
C LEU A 12 9.44 9.61 3.30
N SER A 13 10.23 9.13 4.28
CA SER A 13 9.74 8.75 5.61
C SER A 13 9.03 9.88 6.32
N GLY A 14 9.43 11.14 6.10
CA GLY A 14 8.77 12.30 6.69
C GLY A 14 7.32 12.43 6.21
N GLY A 15 7.12 12.42 4.89
CA GLY A 15 5.80 12.52 4.27
C GLY A 15 4.90 11.34 4.60
N ILE A 16 5.42 10.12 4.51
CA ILE A 16 4.66 8.90 4.82
C ILE A 16 4.21 8.90 6.29
N LYS A 17 5.08 9.29 7.23
CA LYS A 17 4.71 9.40 8.65
C LYS A 17 3.66 10.48 8.90
N ALA A 18 3.68 11.56 8.14
CA ALA A 18 2.65 12.61 8.24
C ALA A 18 1.28 12.08 7.82
N VAL A 19 1.19 11.33 6.71
CA VAL A 19 -0.04 10.66 6.28
C VAL A 19 -0.51 9.64 7.32
N LEU A 20 0.38 8.78 7.80
CA LEU A 20 0.05 7.81 8.85
C LEU A 20 -0.54 8.51 10.09
N LYS A 21 0.06 9.63 10.53
CA LYS A 21 -0.46 10.41 11.67
C LYS A 21 -1.81 11.05 11.38
N LYS A 22 -2.03 11.60 10.18
CA LYS A 22 -3.30 12.22 9.76
C LYS A 22 -4.47 11.24 9.86
N TYR A 23 -4.26 9.98 9.49
CA TYR A 23 -5.28 8.93 9.52
C TYR A 23 -5.26 8.05 10.78
N GLY A 24 -4.40 8.36 11.77
CA GLY A 24 -4.31 7.57 13.01
C GLY A 24 -3.76 6.16 12.81
N MET A 25 -2.96 5.95 11.77
CA MET A 25 -2.36 4.67 11.40
C MET A 25 -0.95 4.55 11.98
N LYS A 26 -0.56 3.34 12.39
CA LYS A 26 0.78 3.02 12.87
C LYS A 26 1.45 2.08 11.87
N GLY A 27 2.65 2.44 11.44
CA GLY A 27 3.40 1.63 10.49
C GLY A 27 4.89 1.92 10.48
N THR A 28 5.63 1.09 9.77
CA THR A 28 7.08 1.17 9.59
C THR A 28 7.43 1.06 8.12
N ILE A 29 8.49 1.76 7.72
CA ILE A 29 8.95 1.80 6.33
C ILE A 29 10.25 0.98 6.24
N ALA A 30 10.36 0.15 5.21
CA ALA A 30 11.53 -0.65 4.89
C ALA A 30 11.93 -0.46 3.43
N VAL A 31 13.20 -0.73 3.11
CA VAL A 31 13.67 -0.88 1.74
C VAL A 31 13.99 -2.36 1.58
N ASP A 32 13.45 -2.98 0.54
CA ASP A 32 13.72 -4.37 0.18
C ASP A 32 14.53 -4.43 -1.13
N ASN A 33 15.60 -5.24 -1.11
CA ASN A 33 16.52 -5.48 -2.23
C ASN A 33 17.03 -4.22 -2.98
N HIS A 34 17.04 -3.07 -2.31
CA HIS A 34 17.38 -1.77 -2.92
C HIS A 34 16.54 -1.43 -4.17
N SER A 35 15.40 -2.08 -4.38
CA SER A 35 14.51 -1.90 -5.54
C SER A 35 13.08 -1.56 -5.15
N SER A 36 12.68 -1.91 -3.92
CA SER A 36 11.30 -1.79 -3.45
C SER A 36 11.21 -1.02 -2.14
N LEU A 37 10.26 -0.08 -2.06
CA LEU A 37 9.92 0.66 -0.86
C LEU A 37 8.68 0.02 -0.22
N VAL A 38 8.86 -0.55 0.97
CA VAL A 38 7.82 -1.33 1.65
C VAL A 38 7.27 -0.55 2.85
N VAL A 39 5.95 -0.37 2.91
CA VAL A 39 5.25 0.21 4.07
C VAL A 39 4.50 -0.91 4.79
N ASN A 40 4.92 -1.22 6.01
CA ASN A 40 4.27 -2.20 6.87
C ASN A 40 3.39 -1.47 7.87
N LEU A 41 2.08 -1.55 7.69
CA LEU A 41 1.06 -1.05 8.60
C LEU A 41 0.84 -2.09 9.71
N LYS A 42 0.99 -1.67 10.96
CA LYS A 42 0.84 -2.53 12.14
C LYS A 42 -0.58 -2.55 12.69
N GLY A 43 -1.31 -1.46 12.48
CA GLY A 43 -2.64 -1.26 13.05
C GLY A 43 -3.03 0.21 13.00
N GLY A 44 -4.29 0.50 13.30
CA GLY A 44 -4.78 1.87 13.30
C GLY A 44 -6.30 1.97 13.34
N LYS A 45 -6.77 3.20 13.08
CA LYS A 45 -8.18 3.55 13.09
C LYS A 45 -8.96 2.99 11.90
N LEU A 46 -8.29 2.76 10.76
CA LEU A 46 -8.93 2.27 9.54
C LEU A 46 -8.97 0.74 9.53
N ASP A 47 -10.11 0.16 9.17
CA ASP A 47 -10.27 -1.29 9.05
C ASP A 47 -9.92 -1.78 7.64
N LEU A 48 -8.62 -1.95 7.39
CA LEU A 48 -8.14 -2.34 6.05
C LEU A 48 -8.51 -3.80 5.70
N LEU A 49 -8.57 -4.69 6.70
CA LEU A 49 -8.87 -6.10 6.50
C LEU A 49 -10.35 -6.30 6.13
N SER A 50 -11.27 -5.67 6.86
CA SER A 50 -12.70 -5.78 6.54
C SER A 50 -13.04 -5.16 5.18
N VAL A 51 -12.42 -4.03 4.83
CA VAL A 51 -12.59 -3.41 3.50
C VAL A 51 -12.16 -4.37 2.39
N ALA A 52 -11.00 -5.00 2.56
CA ALA A 52 -10.53 -5.98 1.59
C ALA A 52 -11.44 -7.21 1.53
N GLN A 53 -11.97 -7.68 2.66
CA GLN A 53 -12.89 -8.82 2.72
C GLN A 53 -14.18 -8.51 1.95
N LYS A 54 -14.79 -7.34 2.19
CA LYS A 54 -15.98 -6.87 1.48
C LYS A 54 -15.75 -6.85 -0.04
N HIS A 55 -14.58 -6.40 -0.49
CA HIS A 55 -14.24 -6.39 -1.91
C HIS A 55 -14.11 -7.82 -2.44
N ASN A 56 -13.44 -8.71 -1.69
CA ASN A 56 -13.30 -10.10 -2.07
C ASN A 56 -14.65 -10.82 -2.19
N ASP A 57 -15.56 -10.60 -1.23
CA ASP A 57 -16.90 -11.15 -1.26
C ASP A 57 -17.67 -10.69 -2.50
N LYS A 58 -17.63 -9.39 -2.81
CA LYS A 58 -18.26 -8.81 -4.00
C LYS A 58 -17.70 -9.40 -5.31
N VAL A 59 -16.39 -9.57 -5.41
CA VAL A 59 -15.74 -10.15 -6.59
C VAL A 59 -16.07 -11.65 -6.72
N ALA A 60 -16.10 -12.37 -5.60
CA ALA A 60 -16.46 -13.79 -5.57
C ALA A 60 -17.91 -13.99 -6.03
N GLU A 61 -18.85 -13.16 -5.56
CA GLU A 61 -20.24 -13.14 -6.01
C GLU A 61 -20.35 -12.90 -7.52
N GLN A 62 -19.64 -11.90 -8.05
CA GLN A 62 -19.64 -11.59 -9.48
C GLN A 62 -19.08 -12.73 -10.35
N ARG A 63 -18.09 -13.46 -9.83
CA ARG A 63 -17.45 -14.59 -10.52
C ARG A 63 -18.16 -15.92 -10.28
N GLY A 64 -19.19 -15.96 -9.43
CA GLY A 64 -19.85 -17.20 -9.01
C GLY A 64 -18.93 -18.14 -8.24
N GLN A 65 -17.91 -17.60 -7.55
CA GLN A 65 -16.96 -18.34 -6.73
C GLN A 65 -17.26 -18.14 -5.25
N GLN A 66 -16.77 -19.05 -4.39
CA GLN A 66 -16.80 -18.83 -2.95
C GLN A 66 -15.74 -17.80 -2.57
N SER A 67 -16.10 -16.87 -1.69
CA SER A 67 -15.12 -15.95 -1.12
C SER A 67 -14.18 -16.69 -0.19
N TYR A 68 -12.93 -16.25 -0.15
CA TYR A 68 -11.96 -16.71 0.84
C TYR A 68 -11.91 -15.71 1.99
N SER A 69 -11.68 -16.19 3.21
CA SER A 69 -11.39 -15.33 4.35
C SER A 69 -10.01 -14.71 4.15
N ILE A 70 -9.96 -13.39 4.02
CA ILE A 70 -8.74 -12.62 4.20
C ILE A 70 -8.32 -12.83 5.65
N GLY A 71 -7.16 -13.47 5.83
CA GLY A 71 -6.62 -13.75 7.16
C GLY A 71 -6.16 -12.49 7.87
N ASP A 72 -5.29 -12.64 8.87
CA ASP A 72 -4.92 -11.52 9.74
C ASP A 72 -3.87 -10.56 9.15
N HIS A 73 -3.43 -10.82 7.91
CA HIS A 73 -2.50 -9.98 7.17
C HIS A 73 -2.88 -9.92 5.68
N LEU A 74 -2.60 -8.78 5.06
CA LEU A 74 -2.94 -8.51 3.67
C LEU A 74 -1.79 -7.75 3.00
N GLN A 75 -1.37 -8.19 1.82
CA GLN A 75 -0.57 -7.38 0.92
C GLN A 75 -1.52 -6.58 0.02
N VAL A 76 -1.48 -5.26 0.14
CA VAL A 76 -2.37 -4.35 -0.58
C VAL A 76 -1.83 -4.11 -1.98
N ASN A 77 -2.70 -4.22 -2.98
CA ASN A 77 -2.37 -3.85 -4.34
C ASN A 77 -2.38 -2.33 -4.50
N ASN A 78 -1.19 -1.74 -4.60
CA ASN A 78 -1.00 -0.29 -4.66
C ASN A 78 -1.69 0.41 -5.86
N TYR A 79 -2.02 -0.32 -6.95
CA TYR A 79 -2.63 0.25 -8.15
C TYR A 79 -4.15 0.35 -8.05
N TYR A 80 -4.79 -0.56 -7.31
CA TYR A 80 -6.25 -0.67 -7.23
C TYR A 80 -6.82 -0.40 -5.83
N ALA A 81 -5.98 -0.19 -4.82
CA ALA A 81 -6.40 0.00 -3.44
C ALA A 81 -7.42 1.14 -3.26
N GLU A 82 -7.27 2.24 -4.00
CA GLU A 82 -8.21 3.36 -3.97
C GLU A 82 -9.56 2.99 -4.59
N GLU A 83 -9.53 2.37 -5.77
CA GLU A 83 -10.73 1.95 -6.50
C GLU A 83 -11.54 0.90 -5.71
N TRP A 84 -10.85 -0.12 -5.19
CA TRP A 84 -11.49 -1.17 -4.39
C TRP A 84 -12.13 -0.62 -3.11
N ALA A 85 -11.48 0.32 -2.43
CA ALA A 85 -12.04 0.97 -1.24
C ALA A 85 -13.28 1.83 -1.58
N ASN A 86 -13.27 2.53 -2.72
CA ASN A 86 -14.43 3.28 -3.20
C ASN A 86 -15.59 2.35 -3.58
N GLU A 87 -15.30 1.21 -4.21
CA GLU A 87 -16.30 0.22 -4.62
C GLU A 87 -17.08 -0.42 -3.46
N VAL A 88 -16.45 -0.51 -2.29
CA VAL A 88 -17.09 -1.03 -1.06
C VAL A 88 -17.67 0.09 -0.19
N GLY A 89 -17.60 1.34 -0.65
CA GLY A 89 -18.22 2.48 0.02
C GLY A 89 -17.43 3.04 1.20
N GLU A 90 -16.09 2.88 1.20
CA GLU A 90 -15.22 3.26 2.33
C GLU A 90 -14.24 4.38 1.90
N PRO A 91 -14.76 5.61 1.68
CA PRO A 91 -13.99 6.71 1.11
C PRO A 91 -12.84 7.19 2.01
N GLU A 92 -12.91 6.97 3.33
CA GLU A 92 -11.80 7.30 4.23
C GLU A 92 -10.56 6.44 3.94
N VAL A 93 -10.78 5.15 3.65
CA VAL A 93 -9.72 4.20 3.30
C VAL A 93 -9.17 4.48 1.91
N ALA A 94 -10.04 4.81 0.95
CA ALA A 94 -9.62 5.24 -0.39
C ALA A 94 -8.71 6.48 -0.33
N ASN A 95 -9.13 7.51 0.40
CA ASN A 95 -8.33 8.72 0.59
C ASN A 95 -7.00 8.44 1.29
N PHE A 96 -6.98 7.55 2.28
CA PHE A 96 -5.75 7.11 2.93
C PHE A 96 -4.78 6.46 1.94
N TYR A 97 -5.26 5.52 1.12
CA TYR A 97 -4.42 4.86 0.12
C TYR A 97 -3.91 5.85 -0.93
N GLY A 98 -4.75 6.76 -1.41
CA GLY A 98 -4.34 7.81 -2.35
C GLY A 98 -3.25 8.73 -1.77
N ASP A 99 -3.45 9.24 -0.55
CA ASP A 99 -2.47 10.07 0.16
C ASP A 99 -1.17 9.29 0.43
N LEU A 100 -1.26 8.00 0.79
CA LEU A 100 -0.12 7.15 1.07
C LEU A 100 0.71 6.88 -0.19
N VAL A 101 0.07 6.48 -1.28
CA VAL A 101 0.73 6.23 -2.57
C VAL A 101 1.36 7.52 -3.10
N LYS A 102 0.68 8.66 -2.96
CA LYS A 102 1.23 9.97 -3.33
C LYS A 102 2.46 10.33 -2.50
N ALA A 103 2.44 10.08 -1.19
CA ALA A 103 3.60 10.28 -0.33
C ALA A 103 4.76 9.33 -0.65
N MET A 104 4.46 8.10 -1.06
CA MET A 104 5.46 7.11 -1.47
C MET A 104 6.08 7.43 -2.82
N LYS A 105 5.36 8.09 -3.73
CA LYS A 105 5.83 8.53 -5.06
C LYS A 105 6.36 9.97 -5.07
N ALA A 106 6.55 10.58 -3.89
CA ALA A 106 7.02 11.95 -3.79
C ALA A 106 8.43 12.11 -4.42
N PRO A 107 8.76 13.30 -4.94
CA PRO A 107 10.08 13.56 -5.51
C PRO A 107 11.17 13.40 -4.45
N THR A 108 12.28 12.81 -4.86
CA THR A 108 13.46 12.57 -4.00
C THR A 108 14.69 13.25 -4.58
N SER A 109 15.79 13.21 -3.86
CA SER A 109 17.12 13.64 -4.34
C SER A 109 17.54 13.04 -5.68
N ARG A 110 17.01 11.87 -6.06
CA ARG A 110 17.29 11.20 -7.34
C ARG A 110 16.40 11.66 -8.50
N GLY A 111 15.32 12.37 -8.22
CA GLY A 111 14.33 12.82 -9.19
C GLY A 111 12.90 12.38 -8.85
N GLU A 112 12.01 12.58 -9.81
CA GLU A 112 10.59 12.22 -9.73
C GLU A 112 10.38 10.72 -9.94
N TRP A 113 9.33 10.17 -9.33
CA TRP A 113 8.93 8.79 -9.58
C TRP A 113 8.36 8.66 -11.00
N PHE A 114 8.85 7.69 -11.77
CA PHE A 114 8.34 7.37 -13.10
C PHE A 114 8.22 5.86 -13.27
N ASP A 115 7.27 5.46 -14.08
CA ASP A 115 7.11 4.10 -14.57
C ASP A 115 6.95 4.15 -16.08
N LYS A 116 8.00 3.70 -16.79
CA LYS A 116 8.07 3.64 -18.25
C LYS A 116 8.29 2.20 -18.71
N SER A 117 7.80 1.22 -17.94
CA SER A 117 7.85 -0.18 -18.38
C SER A 117 7.02 -0.36 -19.66
N ASP A 118 7.66 -0.80 -20.74
CA ASP A 118 6.99 -1.25 -21.94
C ASP A 118 6.91 -2.79 -21.90
N MET A 119 5.70 -3.33 -22.08
CA MET A 119 5.44 -4.77 -22.00
C MET A 119 6.12 -5.57 -23.13
N MET A 120 6.55 -4.92 -24.21
CA MET A 120 7.23 -5.53 -25.36
C MET A 120 8.77 -5.57 -25.23
N SER A 121 9.33 -4.85 -24.26
CA SER A 121 10.78 -4.81 -24.03
C SER A 121 11.13 -5.51 -22.72
N ASP A 122 12.15 -6.38 -22.74
CA ASP A 122 12.66 -7.11 -21.55
C ASP A 122 13.41 -6.19 -20.55
N TYR A 123 13.09 -4.90 -20.54
CA TYR A 123 13.76 -3.87 -19.76
C TYR A 123 12.74 -3.01 -19.00
N PHE A 124 12.45 -3.41 -17.76
CA PHE A 124 11.57 -2.65 -16.88
C PHE A 124 12.25 -1.35 -16.42
N HIS A 125 11.75 -0.21 -16.94
CA HIS A 125 12.26 1.12 -16.63
C HIS A 125 11.35 1.85 -15.62
N VAL A 126 11.41 1.40 -14.37
CA VAL A 126 10.73 2.04 -13.22
C VAL A 126 11.75 2.65 -12.27
N ALA A 127 11.38 3.73 -11.59
CA ALA A 127 12.22 4.37 -10.57
C ALA A 127 12.48 3.43 -9.38
N TYR A 128 11.42 2.93 -8.74
CA TYR A 128 11.42 1.90 -7.70
C TYR A 128 10.01 1.36 -7.52
N TYR A 129 9.90 0.13 -7.01
CA TYR A 129 8.62 -0.50 -6.67
C TYR A 129 8.11 -0.03 -5.31
N ILE A 130 6.80 -0.10 -5.12
CA ILE A 130 6.14 0.26 -3.87
C ILE A 130 5.29 -0.90 -3.38
N ASP A 131 5.43 -1.26 -2.12
CA ASP A 131 4.67 -2.35 -1.50
C ASP A 131 4.03 -1.85 -0.21
N ILE A 132 2.76 -2.21 0.00
CA ILE A 132 2.00 -1.85 1.18
C ILE A 132 1.48 -3.13 1.82
N ASN A 133 1.89 -3.39 3.06
CA ASN A 133 1.50 -4.57 3.82
C ASN A 133 0.66 -4.12 5.02
N ALA A 134 -0.53 -4.67 5.19
CA ALA A 134 -1.33 -4.57 6.40
C ALA A 134 -1.11 -5.81 7.26
N GLY A 135 -0.45 -5.66 8.41
CA GLY A 135 0.00 -6.78 9.23
C GLY A 135 1.25 -7.47 8.67
N GLN A 136 1.68 -8.52 9.35
CA GLN A 136 2.75 -9.43 8.97
C GLN A 136 2.33 -10.86 9.31
N TRP A 137 2.95 -11.86 8.68
CA TRP A 137 2.68 -13.27 8.94
C TRP A 137 2.78 -13.67 10.43
N ASN A 138 3.61 -12.97 11.21
CA ASN A 138 3.81 -13.20 12.65
C ASN A 138 3.15 -12.14 13.55
N LYS A 139 2.59 -11.07 12.95
CA LYS A 139 1.99 -9.95 13.69
C LYS A 139 0.73 -9.49 12.98
N PRO A 140 -0.45 -9.93 13.43
CA PRO A 140 -1.69 -9.59 12.78
C PRO A 140 -1.92 -8.07 12.78
N TYR A 141 -2.70 -7.58 11.82
CA TYR A 141 -3.09 -6.18 11.78
C TYR A 141 -4.05 -5.88 12.95
N GLU A 142 -3.67 -4.95 13.83
CA GLU A 142 -4.51 -4.55 14.95
C GLU A 142 -5.48 -3.44 14.53
N TYR A 143 -6.74 -3.81 14.31
CA TYR A 143 -7.83 -2.84 14.21
C TYR A 143 -8.17 -2.31 15.60
N ALA A 144 -7.92 -1.02 15.82
CA ALA A 144 -8.21 -0.34 17.08
C ALA A 144 -9.18 0.81 16.80
N PRO A 145 -10.51 0.57 16.82
CA PRO A 145 -11.49 1.64 16.82
C PRO A 145 -11.32 2.44 18.11
N CYS A 146 -11.11 3.75 17.98
CA CYS A 146 -11.11 4.68 19.12
C CYS A 146 -12.49 4.77 19.76
#